data_AF-A0A6G2G0V4-F1
#
_entry.id   AF-A0A6G2G0V4-F1
#
_cell.length_a   1.000
_cell.length_b   1.000
_cell.length_c   1.000
_cell.angle_alpha   90.00
_cell.angle_beta   90.00
_cell.angle_gamma   90.00
#
_symmetry.space_group_name_H-M   'P 1'
#
loop_
_entity.id
_entity.type
_entity.pdbx_description
1 polymer ?
#
loop_
_entity_poly.entity_id
_entity_poly.type
_entity_poly.pdbx_seq_one_letter_code
_entity_poly.pdbx_strand_id
1 'polypeptide(L)' 'MTLQTYIERTTEGTDLTQEQAREAARLVFDGATEAQIGALLTALRSKGETETEIAGFAQGMRDAART' A
#
# COMPACT_ATOMS: atom_id res chain seq x y z
N MET A 1 -5.82 8.81 5.20
CA MET A 1 -6.82 7.78 4.79
C MET A 1 -6.57 6.54 5.62
N THR A 2 -7.48 5.57 5.64
CA THR A 2 -7.24 4.28 6.31
C THR A 2 -6.66 3.26 5.33
N LEU A 3 -6.06 2.18 5.84
CA LEU A 3 -5.56 1.09 5.01
C LEU A 3 -6.68 0.44 4.19
N GLN A 4 -7.88 0.39 4.77
CA GLN A 4 -9.07 -0.16 4.14
C GLN A 4 -9.46 0.61 2.88
N THR A 5 -9.34 1.93 2.89
CA THR A 5 -9.58 2.75 1.68
C THR A 5 -8.56 2.46 0.56
N TYR A 6 -7.31 2.13 0.90
CA TYR A 6 -6.32 1.74 -0.11
C TYR A 6 -6.58 0.34 -0.67
N ILE A 7 -7.06 -0.59 0.16
CA ILE A 7 -7.50 -1.92 -0.29
C ILE A 7 -8.68 -1.79 -1.26
N GLU A 8 -9.69 -0.99 -0.93
CA GLU A 8 -10.86 -0.76 -1.80
C GLU A 8 -10.44 -0.22 -3.17
N ARG A 9 -9.65 0.86 -3.18
CA ARG A 9 -9.19 1.48 -4.44
C ARG A 9 -8.38 0.54 -5.31
N THR A 10 -7.45 -0.21 -4.72
CA THR A 10 -6.61 -1.15 -5.47
C THR A 10 -7.43 -2.34 -5.98
N THR A 11 -8.45 -2.79 -5.23
CA THR A 11 -9.40 -3.83 -5.67
C THR A 11 -10.27 -3.35 -6.83
N GLU A 12 -10.63 -2.05 -6.85
CA GLU A 12 -11.35 -1.41 -7.96
C GLU A 12 -10.48 -1.14 -9.20
N GLY A 13 -9.19 -1.49 -9.16
CA GLY A 13 -8.26 -1.25 -10.27
C GLY A 13 -7.77 0.20 -10.35
N THR A 14 -7.94 1.01 -9.31
CA THR A 14 -7.47 2.39 -9.27
C THR A 14 -6.02 2.45 -8.80
N ASP A 15 -5.17 3.09 -9.60
CA ASP A 15 -3.78 3.34 -9.22
C ASP A 15 -3.67 4.30 -8.04
N LEU A 16 -2.74 4.01 -7.15
CA LEU A 16 -2.34 4.92 -6.08
C LEU A 16 -1.27 5.89 -6.59
N THR A 17 -1.35 7.14 -6.14
CA THR A 17 -0.22 8.06 -6.30
C THR A 17 0.95 7.61 -5.43
N GLN A 18 2.16 8.09 -5.72
CA GLN A 18 3.35 7.75 -4.93
C GLN A 18 3.17 8.06 -3.44
N GLU A 19 2.54 9.18 -3.11
CA GLU A 19 2.25 9.58 -1.72
C GLU A 19 1.24 8.65 -1.06
N GLN A 20 0.23 8.20 -1.80
CA GLN A 20 -0.77 7.24 -1.32
C GLN A 20 -0.15 5.87 -1.09
N ALA A 21 0.71 5.39 -2.01
CA ALA A 21 1.44 4.14 -1.86
C ALA A 21 2.41 4.19 -0.67
N ARG A 22 3.08 5.33 -0.45
CA ARG A 22 3.93 5.55 0.72
C ARG A 22 3.15 5.48 2.03
N GLU A 23 1.99 6.15 2.11
CA GLU A 23 1.15 6.11 3.30
C GLU A 23 0.55 4.71 3.52
N ALA A 24 0.14 4.01 2.46
CA ALA A 24 -0.32 2.63 2.56
C ALA A 24 0.77 1.72 3.14
N ALA A 25 2.02 1.85 2.69
CA ALA A 25 3.15 1.13 3.26
C ALA A 25 3.39 1.51 4.73
N ARG A 26 3.29 2.80 5.11
CA ARG A 26 3.40 3.22 6.50
C ARG A 26 2.35 2.54 7.38
N LEU A 27 1.09 2.52 6.92
CA LEU A 27 -0.03 1.90 7.64
C LEU A 27 0.10 0.39 7.78
N VAL A 28 0.77 -0.29 6.83
CA VAL A 28 1.11 -1.72 6.96
C VAL A 28 1.98 -1.97 8.20
N PHE A 29 2.93 -1.08 8.50
CA PHE A 29 3.78 -1.19 9.69
C PHE A 29 3.13 -0.60 10.96
N ASP A 30 2.09 0.21 10.82
CA ASP A 30 1.36 0.88 11.92
C ASP A 30 0.19 0.02 12.44
N GLY A 31 0.44 -1.28 12.68
CA GLY A 31 -0.52 -2.19 13.31
C GLY A 31 -1.57 -2.81 12.38
N ALA A 32 -1.32 -2.89 11.07
CA ALA A 32 -2.19 -3.61 10.15
C ALA A 32 -2.30 -5.10 10.50
N THR A 33 -3.50 -5.68 10.32
CA THR A 33 -3.69 -7.12 10.50
C THR A 33 -3.14 -7.90 9.31
N GLU A 34 -2.79 -9.17 9.53
CA GLU A 34 -2.32 -10.06 8.44
C GLU A 34 -3.32 -10.11 7.27
N ALA A 35 -4.62 -10.09 7.57
CA ALA A 35 -5.68 -10.08 6.56
C ALA A 35 -5.66 -8.79 5.73
N GLN A 36 -5.43 -7.62 6.35
CA GLN A 36 -5.33 -6.35 5.62
C GLN A 36 -4.08 -6.29 4.74
N ILE A 37 -2.95 -6.79 5.26
CA ILE A 37 -1.69 -6.87 4.49
C ILE A 37 -1.89 -7.79 3.28
N GLY A 38 -2.43 -9.00 3.50
CA GLY A 38 -2.70 -9.96 2.44
C GLY A 38 -3.68 -9.42 1.38
N ALA A 39 -4.73 -8.73 1.81
CA ALA A 39 -5.70 -8.11 0.91
C ALA A 39 -5.05 -7.03 0.02
N LEU A 40 -4.27 -6.12 0.61
CA LEU A 40 -3.60 -5.06 -0.15
C LEU A 40 -2.61 -5.62 -1.17
N LEU A 41 -1.76 -6.57 -0.76
CA LEU A 41 -0.76 -7.17 -1.63
C LEU A 41 -1.40 -7.97 -2.77
N THR A 42 -2.50 -8.68 -2.49
CA THR A 42 -3.24 -9.44 -3.51
C THR A 42 -3.95 -8.51 -4.49
N ALA A 43 -4.54 -7.41 -4.01
CA ALA A 43 -5.20 -6.42 -4.85
C ALA A 43 -4.21 -5.71 -5.79
N LEU A 44 -3.06 -5.26 -5.28
CA LEU A 44 -1.98 -4.69 -6.09
C LEU A 44 -1.50 -5.67 -7.17
N ARG A 45 -1.25 -6.93 -6.80
CA ARG A 45 -0.83 -7.98 -7.73
C ARG A 45 -1.87 -8.26 -8.81
N SER A 46 -3.15 -8.29 -8.44
CA SER A 46 -4.26 -8.59 -9.35
C SER A 46 -4.54 -7.44 -10.32
N LYS A 47 -4.43 -6.20 -9.85
CA LYS A 47 -4.50 -4.99 -10.67
C LYS A 47 -3.30 -4.86 -11.62
N GLY A 48 -2.13 -5.30 -11.15
CA GLY A 48 -0.83 -4.95 -11.73
C GLY A 48 -0.32 -3.67 -11.08
N GLU A 49 0.70 -3.80 -10.23
CA GLU A 49 1.35 -2.64 -9.61
C GLU A 49 2.10 -1.79 -10.65
N THR A 50 2.00 -0.48 -10.50
CA THR A 50 2.72 0.51 -11.32
C THR A 50 4.08 0.85 -10.70
N GLU A 51 5.01 1.39 -11.51
CA GLU A 51 6.31 1.86 -11.01
C GLU A 51 6.16 2.91 -9.90
N THR A 52 5.16 3.80 -10.03
CA THR A 52 4.81 4.82 -9.04
C THR A 52 4.44 4.21 -7.70
N GLU A 53 3.63 3.14 -7.71
CA GLU A 53 3.22 2.42 -6.52
C GLU A 53 4.40 1.71 -5.85
N ILE A 54 5.24 1.03 -6.65
CA ILE A 54 6.45 0.35 -6.16
C ILE A 54 7.40 1.36 -5.50
N ALA A 55 7.64 2.51 -6.15
CA ALA A 55 8.50 3.57 -5.61
C ALA A 55 7.95 4.15 -4.30
N GLY A 56 6.64 4.40 -4.23
CA GLY A 56 5.97 4.88 -3.02
C GLY A 56 6.06 3.87 -1.88
N PHE A 57 5.77 2.60 -2.15
CA PHE A 57 5.90 1.52 -1.18
C PHE A 57 7.33 1.38 -0.64
N ALA A 58 8.32 1.36 -1.54
CA ALA A 58 9.73 1.28 -1.15
C ALA A 58 10.15 2.47 -0.28
N GLN A 59 9.62 3.67 -0.55
CA GLN A 59 9.87 4.84 0.30
C GLN A 59 9.24 4.68 1.68
N GLY A 60 7.97 4.26 1.77
CA GLY A 60 7.29 4.04 3.05
C GLY A 60 7.97 2.96 3.90
N MET A 61 8.44 1.87 3.29
CA MET A 61 9.24 0.85 3.96
C MET A 61 10.54 1.40 4.55
N ARG A 62 11.26 2.26 3.82
CA ARG A 62 12.50 2.89 4.33
C ARG A 62 12.23 3.84 5.49
N ASP A 63 11.11 4.56 5.46
CA ASP A 63 10.72 5.44 6.55
C ASP A 63 10.37 4.64 7.81
N ALA A 64 9.62 3.54 7.66
CA ALA A 64 9.27 2.65 8.76
C ALA A 64 10.52 2.00 9.40
N ALA A 65 11.52 1.64 8.60
CA ALA A 65 12.75 1.01 9.11
C ALA A 65 13.69 1.96 9.89
N ARG A 66 13.46 3.29 9.83
CA ARG A 66 14.27 4.30 10.50
C ARG A 66 13.74 4.74 11.87
N THR A 67 12.65 4.12 12.32
CA THR A 67 11.92 4.46 13.56
C THR A 67 11.88 3.25 14.47
#